data_AF-A0A6A6S759-F1
#
_entry.id   AF-A0A6A6S759-F1
#
_cell.length_a   1.000
_cell.length_b   1.000
_cell.length_c   1.000
_cell.angle_alpha   90.00
_cell.angle_beta   90.00
_cell.angle_gamma   90.00
#
_symmetry.space_group_name_H-M   'P 1'
#
loop_
_entity.id
_entity.type
_entity.pdbx_description
1 polymer ?
#
loop_
_entity_poly.entity_id
_entity_poly.type
_entity_poly.pdbx_seq_one_letter_code
_entity_poly.pdbx_strand_id
1 'polypeptide(L)'
;MINVPSNVSTVVDLLEAKGISWGEYQEDMPYTGFEGFEYRNQKTGANAYVRKHNPAVLYDSVADSTDRLSRTKNLTEFQKDLEADTLPQWMFITPNMTSDGHDSTVTVAGTWSRKFLEPLLNNTQFMKKTLVLLTFDENHTYTQQNRIVGILLGDAVPEELVGTTDSTYYNHYSEISTVQANWGLDTLGRWDVGANVYKFVAEKTGDELRKWAGKVPFNQMFFNVSYPGKLNSKNKSVPWPVPNTKLEHAGRKVAQVVVDTWSSRSEESAYTASLETPDGLHPEAEFKAPSTQ
;
A
#
# COMPACT_ATOMS: atom_id res chain seq x y z
N MET A 1 -19.05 -2.51 -9.41
CA MET A 1 -17.85 -1.97 -8.72
C MET A 1 -16.75 -3.03 -8.78
N ILE A 2 -15.48 -2.64 -8.71
CA ILE A 2 -14.39 -3.61 -8.64
C ILE A 2 -14.36 -4.16 -7.22
N ASN A 3 -14.54 -5.47 -7.07
CA ASN A 3 -14.51 -6.14 -5.78
C ASN A 3 -13.49 -7.28 -5.85
N VAL A 4 -12.59 -7.31 -4.87
CA VAL A 4 -11.60 -8.36 -4.70
C VAL A 4 -12.17 -9.41 -3.75
N PRO A 5 -12.29 -10.69 -4.14
CA PRO A 5 -12.94 -11.71 -3.31
C PRO A 5 -12.24 -11.89 -1.96
N SER A 6 -13.01 -12.27 -0.93
CA SER A 6 -12.51 -12.39 0.46
C SER A 6 -11.39 -13.42 0.66
N ASN A 7 -11.17 -14.30 -0.31
CA ASN A 7 -10.08 -15.28 -0.30
C ASN A 7 -8.73 -14.71 -0.79
N VAL A 8 -8.68 -13.43 -1.18
CA VAL A 8 -7.45 -12.69 -1.45
C VAL A 8 -7.08 -11.90 -0.19
N SER A 9 -6.13 -12.44 0.58
CA SER A 9 -5.66 -11.81 1.82
C SER A 9 -4.93 -10.49 1.56
N THR A 10 -4.97 -9.60 2.56
CA THR A 10 -4.32 -8.29 2.56
C THR A 10 -3.48 -8.08 3.81
N VAL A 11 -2.80 -6.92 3.91
CA VAL A 11 -2.07 -6.53 5.13
C VAL A 11 -2.97 -6.52 6.37
N VAL A 12 -4.28 -6.29 6.22
CA VAL A 12 -5.26 -6.36 7.32
C VAL A 12 -5.22 -7.72 8.01
N ASP A 13 -5.19 -8.82 7.24
CA ASP A 13 -5.15 -10.17 7.81
C ASP A 13 -3.85 -10.40 8.60
N LEU A 14 -2.74 -9.83 8.14
CA LEU A 14 -1.43 -9.91 8.80
C LEU A 14 -1.38 -9.11 10.10
N LEU A 15 -1.92 -7.89 10.08
CA LEU A 15 -2.01 -7.01 11.25
C LEU A 15 -2.88 -7.65 12.33
N GLU A 16 -4.06 -8.15 11.97
CA GLU A 16 -5.00 -8.78 12.90
C GLU A 16 -4.45 -10.09 13.49
N ALA A 17 -3.70 -10.89 12.71
CA ALA A 17 -3.04 -12.09 13.21
C ALA A 17 -2.03 -11.82 14.34
N LYS A 18 -1.53 -10.59 14.45
CA LYS A 18 -0.62 -10.13 15.52
C LYS A 18 -1.27 -9.13 16.49
N GLY A 19 -2.58 -8.92 16.39
CA GLY A 19 -3.31 -7.97 17.23
C GLY A 19 -2.90 -6.51 17.03
N ILE A 20 -2.35 -6.16 15.87
CA ILE A 20 -2.00 -4.79 15.52
C ILE A 20 -3.27 -4.07 15.05
N SER A 21 -3.63 -3.00 15.74
CA SER A 21 -4.78 -2.18 15.36
C SER A 21 -4.53 -1.43 14.06
N TRP A 22 -5.57 -1.32 13.22
CA TRP A 22 -5.48 -0.70 11.90
C TRP A 22 -6.71 0.16 11.60
N GLY A 23 -6.55 1.14 10.72
CA GLY A 23 -7.66 1.91 10.17
C GLY A 23 -7.28 2.74 8.95
N GLU A 24 -8.27 3.11 8.16
CA GLU A 24 -8.09 4.04 7.04
C GLU A 24 -8.87 5.32 7.28
N TYR A 25 -8.31 6.46 6.85
CA TYR A 25 -8.94 7.77 6.97
C TYR A 25 -8.98 8.47 5.61
N GLN A 26 -10.18 8.72 5.12
CA GLN A 26 -10.44 9.15 3.76
C GLN A 26 -11.07 10.55 3.77
N GLU A 27 -10.41 11.55 3.18
CA GLU A 27 -10.94 12.92 3.12
C GLU A 27 -12.20 12.97 2.26
N ASP A 28 -13.24 13.67 2.74
CA ASP A 28 -14.54 13.81 2.10
C ASP A 28 -15.31 12.51 1.79
N MET A 29 -14.90 11.36 2.35
CA MET A 29 -15.75 10.16 2.34
C MET A 29 -17.02 10.43 3.16
N PRO A 30 -18.25 10.21 2.66
CA PRO A 30 -19.46 10.79 3.26
C PRO A 30 -19.76 10.29 4.67
N TYR A 31 -19.40 9.05 5.00
CA TYR A 31 -19.51 8.45 6.32
C TYR A 31 -18.57 7.23 6.41
N THR A 32 -18.28 6.78 7.63
CA THR A 32 -17.49 5.57 7.90
C THR A 32 -18.13 4.34 7.26
N GLY A 33 -17.35 3.56 6.52
CA GLY A 33 -17.84 2.37 5.82
C GLY A 33 -18.54 2.66 4.50
N PHE A 34 -18.31 3.81 3.86
CA PHE A 34 -18.93 4.12 2.58
C PHE A 34 -18.35 3.26 1.43
N GLU A 35 -19.20 2.40 0.87
CA GLU A 35 -18.83 1.48 -0.21
C GLU A 35 -19.14 2.01 -1.61
N GLY A 36 -19.72 3.21 -1.72
CA GLY A 36 -20.08 3.80 -3.02
C GLY A 36 -18.86 4.16 -3.87
N PHE A 37 -19.06 4.24 -5.19
CA PHE A 37 -17.96 4.44 -6.15
C PHE A 37 -17.24 5.79 -6.00
N GLU A 38 -17.99 6.86 -5.75
CA GLU A 38 -17.47 8.21 -5.55
C GLU A 38 -18.42 9.01 -4.64
N TYR A 39 -17.92 10.08 -4.03
CA TYR A 39 -18.73 11.10 -3.40
C TYR A 39 -18.20 12.47 -3.79
N ARG A 40 -19.06 13.27 -4.42
CA ARG A 40 -18.69 14.59 -4.96
C ARG A 40 -18.79 15.68 -3.91
N ASN A 41 -18.05 16.75 -4.11
CA ASN A 41 -18.23 17.97 -3.34
C ASN A 41 -19.64 18.53 -3.56
N GLN A 42 -20.46 18.59 -2.51
CA GLN A 42 -21.87 18.97 -2.61
C GLN A 42 -22.10 20.45 -2.98
N LYS A 43 -21.07 21.31 -2.88
CA LYS A 43 -21.15 22.73 -3.23
C LYS A 43 -20.67 23.01 -4.65
N THR A 44 -19.57 22.39 -5.07
CA THR A 44 -18.92 22.67 -6.36
C THR A 44 -19.22 21.63 -7.43
N GLY A 45 -19.69 20.43 -7.05
CA GLY A 45 -19.89 19.31 -7.97
C GLY A 45 -18.60 18.63 -8.44
N ALA A 46 -17.44 19.08 -7.95
CA ALA A 46 -16.14 18.49 -8.27
C ALA A 46 -15.98 17.09 -7.63
N ASN A 47 -15.07 16.29 -8.17
CA ASN A 47 -14.69 15.02 -7.54
C ASN A 47 -14.10 15.30 -6.15
N ALA A 48 -14.43 14.45 -5.17
CA ALA A 48 -13.83 14.52 -3.84
C ALA A 48 -13.33 13.13 -3.44
N TYR A 49 -14.19 12.28 -2.88
CA TYR A 49 -13.81 10.90 -2.56
C TYR A 49 -14.01 9.99 -3.79
N VAL A 50 -13.04 9.10 -4.04
CA VAL A 50 -13.14 8.02 -5.03
C VAL A 50 -12.74 6.68 -4.41
N ARG A 51 -13.59 5.67 -4.56
CA ARG A 51 -13.38 4.34 -3.94
C ARG A 51 -12.07 3.68 -4.35
N LYS A 52 -11.57 3.98 -5.55
CA LYS A 52 -10.30 3.41 -6.05
C LYS A 52 -9.06 3.84 -5.22
N HIS A 53 -9.14 4.89 -4.41
CA HIS A 53 -8.03 5.34 -3.54
C HIS A 53 -8.22 4.93 -2.06
N ASN A 54 -9.25 4.13 -1.75
CA ASN A 54 -9.49 3.48 -0.45
C ASN A 54 -9.25 1.98 -0.63
N PRO A 55 -8.03 1.46 -0.39
CA PRO A 55 -7.69 0.10 -0.76
C PRO A 55 -8.45 -0.96 0.06
N ALA A 56 -8.69 -0.74 1.37
CA ALA A 56 -9.35 -1.76 2.20
C ALA A 56 -10.78 -2.06 1.72
N VAL A 57 -11.58 -1.05 1.39
CA VAL A 57 -12.99 -1.26 0.97
C VAL A 57 -13.13 -1.97 -0.38
N LEU A 58 -12.04 -2.14 -1.14
CA LEU A 58 -12.04 -2.90 -2.39
C LEU A 58 -12.11 -4.41 -2.17
N TYR A 59 -11.76 -4.90 -0.97
CA TYR A 59 -11.74 -6.31 -0.65
C TYR A 59 -13.02 -6.71 0.08
N ASP A 60 -13.69 -7.77 -0.40
CA ASP A 60 -14.90 -8.30 0.20
C ASP A 60 -14.62 -8.82 1.63
N SER A 61 -13.38 -9.20 1.95
CA SER A 61 -12.96 -9.54 3.34
C SER A 61 -13.01 -8.37 4.32
N VAL A 62 -13.12 -7.12 3.82
CA VAL A 62 -13.32 -5.90 4.60
C VAL A 62 -14.75 -5.41 4.41
N ALA A 63 -15.21 -5.26 3.15
CA ALA A 63 -16.52 -4.69 2.83
C ALA A 63 -17.69 -5.49 3.43
N ASP A 64 -17.61 -6.82 3.42
CA ASP A 64 -18.67 -7.67 3.95
C ASP A 64 -18.57 -7.90 5.48
N SER A 65 -17.53 -7.37 6.13
CA SER A 65 -17.33 -7.48 7.58
C SER A 65 -17.65 -6.16 8.26
N THR A 66 -18.76 -6.10 9.02
CA THR A 66 -19.18 -4.88 9.72
C THR A 66 -18.07 -4.29 10.61
N ASP A 67 -17.32 -5.14 11.31
CA ASP A 67 -16.20 -4.71 12.17
C ASP A 67 -15.07 -4.10 11.34
N ARG A 68 -14.60 -4.78 10.29
CA ARG A 68 -13.51 -4.26 9.44
C ARG A 68 -13.94 -3.03 8.64
N LEU A 69 -15.14 -3.03 8.07
CA LEU A 69 -15.71 -1.89 7.35
C LEU A 69 -15.79 -0.64 8.25
N SER A 70 -16.11 -0.80 9.54
CA SER A 70 -16.16 0.31 10.50
C SER A 70 -14.80 0.99 10.76
N ARG A 71 -13.70 0.36 10.33
CA ARG A 71 -12.34 0.92 10.39
C ARG A 71 -11.96 1.72 9.15
N THR A 72 -12.79 1.75 8.11
CA THR A 72 -12.67 2.68 6.98
C THR A 72 -13.44 3.96 7.28
N LYS A 73 -12.74 4.98 7.76
CA LYS A 73 -13.34 6.17 8.39
C LYS A 73 -13.24 7.41 7.50
N ASN A 74 -14.19 8.33 7.66
CA ASN A 74 -14.04 9.68 7.15
C ASN A 74 -12.87 10.35 7.90
N LEU A 75 -12.05 11.15 7.22
CA LEU A 75 -10.90 11.84 7.83
C LEU A 75 -11.26 12.72 9.03
N THR A 76 -12.49 13.24 9.13
CA THR A 76 -12.97 13.97 10.31
C THR A 76 -12.99 13.12 11.59
N GLU A 77 -13.04 11.80 11.50
CA GLU A 77 -12.92 10.90 12.65
C GLU A 77 -11.47 10.82 13.17
N PHE A 78 -10.45 11.12 12.33
CA PHE A 78 -9.04 11.10 12.75
C PHE A 78 -8.78 12.02 13.93
N GLN A 79 -9.31 13.25 13.87
CA GLN A 79 -9.11 14.22 14.95
C GLN A 79 -9.78 13.76 16.26
N LYS A 80 -10.96 13.12 16.16
CA LYS A 80 -11.65 12.56 17.32
C LYS A 80 -10.86 11.41 17.94
N ASP A 81 -10.35 10.50 17.11
CA ASP A 81 -9.52 9.39 17.57
C ASP A 81 -8.19 9.89 18.18
N LEU A 82 -7.60 10.94 17.60
CA LEU A 82 -6.39 11.59 18.13
C LEU A 82 -6.63 12.20 19.51
N GLU A 83 -7.71 12.97 19.69
CA GLU A 83 -8.07 13.60 20.96
C GLU A 83 -8.44 12.58 22.04
N ALA A 84 -9.00 11.43 21.63
CA ALA A 84 -9.41 10.36 22.52
C ALA A 84 -8.26 9.38 22.87
N ASP A 85 -7.07 9.52 22.29
CA ASP A 85 -5.96 8.55 22.40
C ASP A 85 -6.33 7.14 21.90
N THR A 86 -7.10 7.07 20.80
CA THR A 86 -7.61 5.82 20.22
C THR A 86 -7.22 5.61 18.76
N LEU A 87 -6.19 6.32 18.27
CA LEU A 87 -5.64 6.08 16.94
C LEU A 87 -5.09 4.64 16.82
N PRO A 88 -5.31 3.97 15.68
CA PRO A 88 -4.74 2.65 15.46
C PRO A 88 -3.23 2.72 15.21
N GLN A 89 -2.54 1.61 15.43
CA GLN A 89 -1.09 1.50 15.26
C GLN A 89 -0.65 1.59 13.79
N TRP A 90 -1.47 1.08 12.87
CA TRP A 90 -1.26 1.22 11.43
C TRP A 90 -2.39 2.04 10.81
N MET A 91 -2.04 3.04 10.02
CA MET A 91 -2.99 3.97 9.41
C MET A 91 -2.69 4.16 7.93
N PHE A 92 -3.74 4.20 7.11
CA PHE A 92 -3.66 4.64 5.72
C PHE A 92 -4.54 5.88 5.53
N ILE A 93 -3.96 6.99 5.10
CA ILE A 93 -4.66 8.28 5.01
C ILE A 93 -4.63 8.73 3.56
N THR A 94 -5.80 8.94 2.97
CA THR A 94 -5.93 9.40 1.58
C THR A 94 -6.62 10.77 1.55
N PRO A 95 -5.99 11.81 0.99
CA PRO A 95 -6.65 13.08 0.69
C PRO A 95 -7.69 12.92 -0.43
N ASN A 96 -8.56 13.90 -0.62
CA ASN A 96 -9.53 13.90 -1.70
C ASN A 96 -8.86 14.24 -3.05
N MET A 97 -9.57 14.08 -4.16
CA MET A 97 -9.06 14.32 -5.53
C MET A 97 -8.49 15.72 -5.79
N THR A 98 -8.80 16.72 -4.96
CA THR A 98 -8.17 18.04 -5.04
C THR A 98 -6.92 18.10 -4.17
N SER A 99 -7.00 17.62 -2.93
CA SER A 99 -5.93 17.64 -1.95
C SER A 99 -4.80 16.65 -2.24
N ASP A 100 -5.05 15.58 -2.98
CA ASP A 100 -4.04 14.60 -3.43
C ASP A 100 -3.22 15.10 -4.63
N GLY A 101 -3.68 16.18 -5.28
CA GLY A 101 -3.04 16.79 -6.43
C GLY A 101 -3.51 16.25 -7.79
N HIS A 102 -4.45 15.30 -7.84
CA HIS A 102 -4.95 14.69 -9.08
C HIS A 102 -5.75 15.69 -9.94
N ASP A 103 -6.76 16.34 -9.36
CA ASP A 103 -7.59 17.37 -10.01
C ASP A 103 -7.06 18.79 -9.73
N SER A 104 -5.83 18.91 -9.21
CA SER A 104 -5.19 20.18 -8.87
C SER A 104 -3.70 20.22 -9.24
N THR A 105 -2.80 20.53 -8.30
CA THR A 105 -1.36 20.63 -8.50
C THR A 105 -0.60 20.08 -7.30
N VAL A 106 0.66 19.71 -7.51
CA VAL A 106 1.57 19.32 -6.41
C VAL A 106 1.73 20.40 -5.34
N THR A 107 1.57 21.69 -5.71
CA THR A 107 1.59 22.80 -4.74
C THR A 107 0.40 22.75 -3.78
N VAL A 108 -0.78 22.41 -4.29
CA VAL A 108 -1.99 22.23 -3.47
C VAL A 108 -1.81 21.02 -2.55
N ALA A 109 -1.34 19.89 -3.09
CA ALA A 109 -1.07 18.69 -2.29
C ALA A 109 -0.01 18.91 -1.20
N GLY A 110 1.06 19.64 -1.51
CA GLY A 110 2.09 20.01 -0.53
C GLY A 110 1.55 20.95 0.54
N THR A 111 0.69 21.90 0.18
CA THR A 111 0.05 22.81 1.15
C THR A 111 -0.88 22.04 2.09
N TRP A 112 -1.70 21.13 1.55
CA TRP A 112 -2.57 20.27 2.34
C TRP A 112 -1.76 19.39 3.29
N SER A 113 -0.72 18.73 2.78
CA SER A 113 0.14 17.81 3.55
C SER A 113 0.81 18.53 4.71
N ARG A 114 1.34 19.73 4.49
CA ARG A 114 1.95 20.54 5.58
C ARG A 114 0.93 20.93 6.62
N LYS A 115 -0.25 21.41 6.20
CA LYS A 115 -1.34 21.80 7.11
C LYS A 115 -1.79 20.62 7.97
N PHE A 116 -1.84 19.41 7.41
CA PHE A 116 -2.22 18.21 8.14
C PHE A 116 -1.10 17.71 9.06
N LEU A 117 0.15 17.61 8.56
CA LEU A 117 1.26 16.95 9.26
C LEU A 117 2.00 17.85 10.25
N GLU A 118 2.18 19.15 10.00
CA GLU A 118 2.98 20.02 10.88
C GLU A 118 2.44 20.08 12.33
N PRO A 119 1.11 20.17 12.57
CA PRO A 119 0.58 20.06 13.92
C PRO A 119 0.85 18.70 14.57
N LEU A 120 0.77 17.62 13.79
CA LEU A 120 1.02 16.25 14.28
C LEU A 120 2.49 16.04 14.64
N LEU A 121 3.42 16.58 13.84
CA LEU A 121 4.86 16.55 14.12
C LEU A 121 5.24 17.26 15.43
N ASN A 122 4.43 18.22 15.87
CA ASN A 122 4.61 18.89 17.16
C ASN A 122 3.83 18.23 18.30
N ASN A 123 2.95 17.27 18.01
CA ASN A 123 2.17 16.56 19.01
C ASN A 123 2.99 15.38 19.55
N THR A 124 3.49 15.51 20.78
CA THR A 124 4.33 14.49 21.43
C THR A 124 3.62 13.18 21.71
N GLN A 125 2.29 13.20 21.86
CA GLN A 125 1.50 11.98 22.03
C GLN A 125 1.39 11.23 20.72
N PHE A 126 1.05 11.92 19.63
CA PHE A 126 0.98 11.31 18.30
C PHE A 126 2.35 10.83 17.83
N MET A 127 3.40 11.62 18.02
CA MET A 127 4.71 11.28 17.50
C MET A 127 5.39 10.16 18.25
N LYS A 128 4.93 9.74 19.44
CA LYS A 128 5.58 8.72 20.27
C LYS A 128 5.75 7.36 19.56
N LYS A 129 6.97 7.07 19.13
CA LYS A 129 7.35 5.88 18.34
C LYS A 129 6.62 5.78 16.99
N THR A 130 6.42 6.93 16.34
CA THR A 130 5.63 7.01 15.12
C THR A 130 6.53 7.25 13.91
N LEU A 131 6.30 6.44 12.87
CA LEU A 131 6.83 6.65 11.54
C LEU A 131 5.68 7.08 10.62
N VAL A 132 5.86 8.20 9.94
CA VAL A 132 4.97 8.66 8.87
C VAL A 132 5.71 8.55 7.54
N LEU A 133 5.11 7.85 6.58
CA LEU A 133 5.49 7.92 5.18
C LEU A 133 4.56 8.90 4.47
N LEU A 134 5.11 9.98 3.92
CA LEU A 134 4.43 10.83 2.95
C LEU A 134 4.89 10.42 1.55
N THR A 135 3.96 9.98 0.69
CA THR A 135 4.26 9.52 -0.66
C THR A 135 3.10 9.73 -1.64
N PHE A 136 3.24 9.27 -2.88
CA PHE A 136 2.22 9.27 -3.93
C PHE A 136 2.01 7.84 -4.43
N ASP A 137 0.87 7.54 -5.03
CA ASP A 137 0.59 6.25 -5.70
C ASP A 137 1.25 6.15 -7.09
N GLU A 138 1.25 7.25 -7.85
CA GLU A 138 1.87 7.27 -9.17
C GLU A 138 2.36 8.63 -9.65
N ASN A 139 3.08 8.61 -10.77
CA ASN A 139 3.24 9.74 -11.66
C ASN A 139 2.06 9.81 -12.67
N HIS A 140 1.82 11.01 -13.20
CA HIS A 140 0.81 11.21 -14.24
C HIS A 140 1.30 10.86 -15.65
N THR A 141 2.63 10.80 -15.86
CA THR A 141 3.24 10.70 -17.19
C THR A 141 3.65 9.27 -17.50
N TYR A 142 2.79 8.54 -18.21
CA TYR A 142 2.97 7.12 -18.54
C TYR A 142 4.19 6.83 -19.44
N THR A 143 4.75 7.86 -20.09
CA THR A 143 5.99 7.76 -20.88
C THR A 143 7.26 7.94 -20.04
N GLN A 144 7.14 8.14 -18.73
CA GLN A 144 8.26 8.23 -17.79
C GLN A 144 8.10 7.19 -16.70
N GLN A 145 9.20 6.58 -16.25
CA GLN A 145 9.20 5.65 -15.12
C GLN A 145 8.46 6.24 -13.92
N ASN A 146 7.59 5.45 -13.30
CA ASN A 146 6.94 5.76 -12.05
C ASN A 146 8.00 5.91 -10.96
N ARG A 147 8.38 7.15 -10.69
CA ARG A 147 9.32 7.53 -9.64
C ARG A 147 8.67 8.62 -8.82
N ILE A 148 8.14 8.20 -7.69
CA ILE A 148 7.41 9.02 -6.72
C ILE A 148 8.33 9.50 -5.62
N VAL A 149 7.92 10.56 -4.93
CA VAL A 149 8.60 11.04 -3.72
C VAL A 149 8.19 10.17 -2.53
N GLY A 150 9.13 9.85 -1.65
CA GLY A 150 8.88 9.24 -0.35
C GLY A 150 9.64 10.00 0.72
N ILE A 151 8.93 10.49 1.74
CA ILE A 151 9.51 11.23 2.86
C ILE A 151 9.14 10.51 4.14
N LEU A 152 10.16 10.10 4.89
CA LEU A 152 9.99 9.51 6.21
C LEU A 152 10.08 10.62 7.27
N LEU A 153 9.08 10.66 8.14
CA LEU A 153 8.92 11.66 9.20
C LEU A 153 8.56 10.97 10.52
N GLY A 154 8.73 11.68 11.62
CA GLY A 154 8.35 11.22 12.96
C GLY A 154 9.55 10.82 13.83
N ASP A 155 9.29 10.56 15.11
CA ASP A 155 10.34 10.30 16.11
C ASP A 155 10.99 8.92 15.96
N ALA A 156 10.38 8.03 15.16
CA ALA A 156 10.91 6.71 14.87
C ALA A 156 12.07 6.78 13.86
N VAL A 157 12.22 7.89 13.13
CA VAL A 157 13.37 8.14 12.27
C VAL A 157 14.57 8.51 13.16
N PRO A 158 15.69 7.76 13.09
CA PRO A 158 16.90 8.11 13.84
C PRO A 158 17.36 9.54 13.59
N GLU A 159 17.80 10.24 14.65
CA GLU A 159 18.18 11.66 14.59
C GLU A 159 19.27 11.92 13.55
N GLU A 160 20.24 11.01 13.43
CA GLU A 160 21.32 11.08 12.46
C GLU A 160 20.88 10.96 10.99
N LEU A 161 19.65 10.51 10.74
CA LEU A 161 19.07 10.40 9.40
C LEU A 161 18.21 11.63 9.02
N VAL A 162 17.94 12.54 9.95
CA VAL A 162 17.13 13.74 9.67
C VAL A 162 17.85 14.63 8.64
N GLY A 163 17.15 14.96 7.55
CA GLY A 163 17.70 15.77 6.46
C GLY A 163 18.63 15.00 5.51
N THR A 164 18.76 13.68 5.67
CA THR A 164 19.54 12.83 4.76
C THR A 164 18.70 12.26 3.62
N THR A 165 19.34 11.54 2.70
CA THR A 165 18.67 10.82 1.61
C THR A 165 19.11 9.36 1.57
N ASP A 166 18.23 8.48 1.09
CA ASP A 166 18.49 7.06 0.86
C ASP A 166 18.31 6.73 -0.63
N SER A 167 19.27 5.99 -1.18
CA SER A 167 19.30 5.58 -2.60
C SER A 167 19.03 4.09 -2.80
N THR A 168 18.66 3.38 -1.73
CA THR A 168 18.19 1.99 -1.78
C THR A 168 16.97 1.88 -2.69
N TYR A 169 16.86 0.77 -3.42
CA TYR A 169 15.69 0.52 -4.26
C TYR A 169 14.48 0.13 -3.40
N TYR A 170 13.42 0.93 -3.51
CA TYR A 170 12.12 0.69 -2.90
C TYR A 170 11.02 0.77 -3.95
N ASN A 171 9.92 0.06 -3.69
CA ASN A 171 8.65 0.19 -4.40
C ASN A 171 7.51 0.13 -3.35
N HIS A 172 6.24 0.17 -3.75
CA HIS A 172 5.13 0.11 -2.79
C HIS A 172 5.10 -1.18 -1.95
N TYR A 173 5.64 -2.31 -2.46
CA TYR A 173 5.77 -3.52 -1.66
C TYR A 173 6.77 -3.36 -0.51
N SER A 174 7.73 -2.43 -0.61
CA SER A 174 8.64 -2.10 0.48
C SER A 174 7.92 -1.48 1.68
N GLU A 175 6.79 -0.81 1.48
CA GLU A 175 5.98 -0.26 2.57
C GLU A 175 5.38 -1.39 3.40
N ILE A 176 4.75 -2.38 2.74
CA ILE A 176 4.19 -3.57 3.37
C ILE A 176 5.29 -4.43 4.01
N SER A 177 6.40 -4.67 3.30
CA SER A 177 7.53 -5.46 3.81
C SER A 177 8.15 -4.80 5.05
N THR A 178 8.21 -3.45 5.09
CA THR A 178 8.68 -2.72 6.29
C THR A 178 7.72 -2.90 7.46
N VAL A 179 6.41 -2.83 7.23
CA VAL A 179 5.37 -3.10 8.24
C VAL A 179 5.50 -4.54 8.78
N GLN A 180 5.73 -5.50 7.88
CA GLN A 180 5.96 -6.89 8.24
C GLN A 180 7.22 -7.07 9.10
N ALA A 181 8.33 -6.45 8.72
CA ALA A 181 9.57 -6.50 9.48
C ALA A 181 9.44 -5.85 10.86
N ASN A 182 8.79 -4.70 10.94
CA ASN A 182 8.64 -3.93 12.18
C ASN A 182 7.87 -4.69 13.27
N TRP A 183 6.80 -5.40 12.92
CA TRP A 183 5.98 -6.15 13.88
C TRP A 183 6.18 -7.68 13.83
N GLY A 184 7.14 -8.17 13.04
CA GLY A 184 7.36 -9.59 12.84
C GLY A 184 6.11 -10.31 12.30
N LEU A 185 5.45 -9.69 11.32
CA LEU A 185 4.31 -10.27 10.62
C LEU A 185 4.80 -11.32 9.61
N ASP A 186 3.90 -12.24 9.25
CA ASP A 186 4.08 -13.10 8.08
C ASP A 186 3.88 -12.31 6.77
N THR A 187 4.07 -12.97 5.63
CA THR A 187 3.94 -12.39 4.28
C THR A 187 2.66 -12.87 3.58
N LEU A 188 2.28 -12.18 2.51
CA LEU A 188 1.16 -12.52 1.64
C LEU A 188 1.54 -13.57 0.57
N GLY A 189 2.79 -14.00 0.52
CA GLY A 189 3.30 -14.89 -0.54
C GLY A 189 3.31 -14.24 -1.92
N ARG A 190 3.45 -12.91 -1.97
CA ARG A 190 3.46 -12.10 -3.20
C ARG A 190 4.77 -11.31 -3.29
N TRP A 191 4.76 -10.20 -4.03
CA TRP A 191 5.92 -9.32 -4.19
C TRP A 191 6.38 -8.61 -2.90
N ASP A 192 5.58 -8.69 -1.82
CA ASP A 192 5.98 -8.25 -0.48
C ASP A 192 7.14 -9.09 0.08
N VAL A 193 7.18 -10.39 -0.20
CA VAL A 193 8.25 -11.30 0.27
C VAL A 193 9.64 -10.81 -0.16
N GLY A 194 9.74 -10.43 -1.42
CA GLY A 194 11.01 -10.05 -2.05
C GLY A 194 11.35 -8.56 -1.92
N ALA A 195 10.48 -7.73 -1.36
CA ALA A 195 10.74 -6.29 -1.29
C ALA A 195 11.74 -5.93 -0.18
N ASN A 196 12.64 -4.98 -0.47
CA ASN A 196 13.48 -4.35 0.55
C ASN A 196 12.59 -3.67 1.61
N VAL A 197 13.10 -3.59 2.84
CA VAL A 197 12.52 -2.74 3.92
C VAL A 197 13.34 -1.47 4.08
N TYR A 198 12.79 -0.42 4.68
CA TYR A 198 13.57 0.81 4.89
C TYR A 198 14.88 0.53 5.64
N LYS A 199 15.95 1.15 5.17
CA LYS A 199 17.33 0.83 5.60
C LYS A 199 17.51 0.80 7.11
N PHE A 200 17.01 1.80 7.83
CA PHE A 200 17.14 1.84 9.30
C PHE A 200 16.30 0.76 9.99
N VAL A 201 15.22 0.29 9.38
CA VAL A 201 14.46 -0.88 9.86
C VAL A 201 15.26 -2.15 9.61
N ALA A 202 15.86 -2.28 8.41
CA ALA A 202 16.70 -3.41 8.06
C ALA A 202 17.88 -3.60 9.05
N GLU A 203 18.51 -2.50 9.46
CA GLU A 203 19.57 -2.48 10.47
C GLU A 203 19.11 -2.99 11.85
N LYS A 204 17.81 -2.87 12.17
CA LYS A 204 17.22 -3.37 13.43
C LYS A 204 16.71 -4.79 13.32
N THR A 205 16.19 -5.20 12.16
CA THR A 205 15.55 -6.50 11.96
C THR A 205 16.50 -7.56 11.39
N GLY A 206 17.68 -7.14 10.91
CA GLY A 206 18.65 -8.02 10.27
C GLY A 206 18.33 -8.32 8.81
N ASP A 207 17.43 -7.57 8.18
CA ASP A 207 17.15 -7.68 6.75
C ASP A 207 18.38 -7.23 5.93
N GLU A 208 18.74 -8.02 4.91
CA GLU A 208 19.79 -7.64 3.96
C GLU A 208 19.21 -6.87 2.79
N LEU A 209 19.61 -5.60 2.65
CA LEU A 209 19.20 -4.76 1.51
C LEU A 209 19.83 -5.25 0.20
N ARG A 210 18.98 -5.46 -0.80
CA ARG A 210 19.37 -5.94 -2.13
C ARG A 210 19.37 -4.81 -3.15
N LYS A 211 20.16 -4.98 -4.20
CA LYS A 211 20.21 -4.08 -5.37
C LYS A 211 19.53 -4.76 -6.55
N TRP A 212 18.92 -3.95 -7.42
CA TRP A 212 18.35 -4.43 -8.67
C TRP A 212 19.40 -5.16 -9.52
N ALA A 213 19.11 -6.41 -9.84
CA ALA A 213 19.89 -7.30 -10.69
C ALA A 213 19.01 -8.00 -11.75
N GLY A 214 17.86 -7.41 -12.07
CA GLY A 214 16.90 -7.96 -13.03
C GLY A 214 17.45 -8.05 -14.45
N LYS A 215 16.93 -9.02 -15.21
CA LYS A 215 17.27 -9.21 -16.63
C LYS A 215 16.97 -7.97 -17.47
N VAL A 216 15.88 -7.28 -17.14
CA VAL A 216 15.55 -5.97 -17.70
C VAL A 216 16.24 -4.91 -16.84
N PRO A 217 17.08 -4.03 -17.43
CA PRO A 217 17.70 -2.94 -16.69
C PRO A 217 16.65 -2.05 -16.00
N PHE A 218 16.92 -1.62 -14.78
CA PHE A 218 15.95 -0.84 -13.99
C PHE A 218 15.44 0.42 -14.71
N ASN A 219 16.29 1.09 -15.50
CA ASN A 219 15.93 2.26 -16.29
C ASN A 219 15.00 1.98 -17.48
N GLN A 220 14.70 0.71 -17.76
CA GLN A 220 13.72 0.26 -18.75
C GLN A 220 12.41 -0.21 -18.11
N MET A 221 12.35 -0.27 -16.77
CA MET A 221 11.12 -0.60 -16.04
C MET A 221 10.33 0.67 -15.75
N PHE A 222 9.03 0.65 -16.04
CA PHE A 222 8.18 1.84 -15.97
C PHE A 222 7.25 1.85 -14.77
N PHE A 223 6.71 0.70 -14.35
CA PHE A 223 5.81 0.58 -13.18
C PHE A 223 4.58 1.51 -13.14
N ASN A 224 4.25 2.17 -14.25
CA ASN A 224 3.04 3.01 -14.41
C ASN A 224 2.00 2.34 -15.31
N VAL A 225 2.28 1.14 -15.85
CA VAL A 225 1.32 0.36 -16.63
C VAL A 225 1.08 -0.97 -15.92
N SER A 226 -0.18 -1.27 -15.65
CA SER A 226 -0.58 -2.58 -15.13
C SER A 226 -0.55 -3.63 -16.24
N TYR A 227 -0.01 -4.81 -15.93
CA TYR A 227 -0.21 -6.00 -16.76
C TYR A 227 -1.69 -6.45 -16.77
N PRO A 228 -2.11 -7.33 -17.70
CA PRO A 228 -3.43 -7.97 -17.67
C PRO A 228 -3.79 -8.56 -16.30
N GLY A 229 -5.04 -8.40 -15.87
CA GLY A 229 -5.48 -8.85 -14.55
C GLY A 229 -6.89 -8.38 -14.22
N LYS A 230 -7.50 -8.95 -13.18
CA LYS A 230 -8.89 -8.62 -12.77
C LYS A 230 -9.11 -7.14 -12.44
N LEU A 231 -8.06 -6.42 -12.05
CA LEU A 231 -8.09 -4.99 -11.76
C LEU A 231 -7.77 -4.11 -12.98
N ASN A 232 -7.35 -4.69 -14.11
CA ASN A 232 -7.00 -3.93 -15.32
C ASN A 232 -8.26 -3.42 -16.04
N SER A 233 -8.25 -2.18 -16.54
CA SER A 233 -9.41 -1.60 -17.22
C SER A 233 -9.63 -2.15 -18.64
N LYS A 234 -8.57 -2.63 -19.30
CA LYS A 234 -8.58 -3.10 -20.69
C LYS A 234 -8.66 -4.61 -20.82
N ASN A 235 -7.95 -5.36 -19.97
CA ASN A 235 -7.87 -6.81 -20.06
C ASN A 235 -8.01 -7.52 -18.70
N LYS A 236 -9.20 -8.06 -18.46
CA LYS A 236 -9.60 -8.77 -17.23
C LYS A 236 -9.67 -10.30 -17.37
N SER A 237 -9.16 -10.85 -18.48
CA SER A 237 -9.31 -12.28 -18.79
C SER A 237 -8.48 -13.17 -17.88
N VAL A 238 -7.36 -12.67 -17.34
CA VAL A 238 -6.48 -13.38 -16.41
C VAL A 238 -7.18 -13.59 -15.06
N PRO A 239 -7.07 -14.78 -14.43
CA PRO A 239 -7.62 -15.05 -13.09
C PRO A 239 -6.95 -14.17 -12.01
N TRP A 240 -7.46 -14.25 -10.78
CA TRP A 240 -6.74 -13.70 -9.63
C TRP A 240 -5.41 -14.44 -9.45
N PRO A 241 -4.28 -13.72 -9.36
CA PRO A 241 -2.97 -14.35 -9.20
C PRO A 241 -2.88 -15.20 -7.95
N VAL A 242 -2.39 -16.43 -8.11
CA VAL A 242 -2.21 -17.37 -6.99
C VAL A 242 -0.94 -16.96 -6.22
N PRO A 243 -1.01 -16.70 -4.90
CA PRO A 243 0.20 -16.45 -4.11
C PRO A 243 1.07 -17.71 -4.02
N ASN A 244 2.38 -17.54 -3.89
CA ASN A 244 3.30 -18.64 -3.69
C ASN A 244 3.43 -18.94 -2.20
N THR A 245 2.75 -20.00 -1.74
CA THR A 245 2.63 -20.36 -0.32
C THR A 245 3.89 -20.92 0.31
N LYS A 246 4.95 -21.16 -0.48
CA LYS A 246 6.22 -21.75 -0.03
C LYS A 246 7.33 -20.71 0.15
N LEU A 247 7.04 -19.44 -0.12
CA LEU A 247 8.05 -18.40 -0.04
C LEU A 247 8.46 -18.10 1.41
N GLU A 248 9.75 -17.85 1.58
CA GLU A 248 10.35 -17.39 2.82
C GLU A 248 11.51 -16.46 2.49
N HIS A 249 11.58 -15.32 3.17
CA HIS A 249 12.68 -14.37 3.03
C HIS A 249 12.88 -13.60 4.34
N ALA A 250 14.13 -13.31 4.70
CA ALA A 250 14.49 -12.62 5.95
C ALA A 250 13.80 -13.23 7.19
N GLY A 251 13.63 -14.55 7.22
CA GLY A 251 12.97 -15.28 8.32
C GLY A 251 11.44 -15.14 8.38
N ARG A 252 10.81 -14.41 7.45
CA ARG A 252 9.36 -14.26 7.35
C ARG A 252 8.77 -15.28 6.37
N LYS A 253 7.73 -15.98 6.80
CA LYS A 253 7.04 -17.04 6.03
C LYS A 253 5.72 -16.52 5.49
N VAL A 254 5.06 -17.27 4.61
CA VAL A 254 3.69 -16.95 4.17
C VAL A 254 2.70 -17.21 5.30
N ALA A 255 1.77 -16.28 5.49
CA ALA A 255 0.75 -16.35 6.54
C ALA A 255 -0.13 -17.58 6.41
N GLN A 256 -0.49 -18.20 7.53
CA GLN A 256 -1.27 -19.44 7.54
C GLN A 256 -2.61 -19.33 6.80
N VAL A 257 -3.31 -18.19 6.90
CA VAL A 257 -4.57 -17.93 6.18
C VAL A 257 -4.40 -18.01 4.65
N VAL A 258 -3.24 -17.60 4.14
CA VAL A 258 -2.91 -17.69 2.71
C VAL A 258 -2.58 -19.13 2.34
N VAL A 259 -1.82 -19.84 3.18
CA VAL A 259 -1.48 -21.26 2.98
C VAL A 259 -2.74 -22.13 2.96
N ASP A 260 -3.65 -21.94 3.91
CA ASP A 260 -4.90 -22.69 4.02
C ASP A 260 -5.78 -22.51 2.78
N THR A 261 -5.75 -21.32 2.19
CA THR A 261 -6.57 -20.97 1.02
C THR A 261 -5.94 -21.45 -0.30
N TRP A 262 -4.62 -21.35 -0.44
CA TRP A 262 -3.95 -21.43 -1.76
C TRP A 262 -2.92 -22.56 -1.91
N SER A 263 -2.60 -23.31 -0.86
CA SER A 263 -1.51 -24.32 -0.90
C SER A 263 -1.64 -25.36 -2.02
N SER A 264 -2.87 -25.79 -2.35
CA SER A 264 -3.15 -26.75 -3.43
C SER A 264 -2.83 -26.22 -4.83
N ARG A 265 -2.72 -24.90 -4.98
CA ARG A 265 -2.49 -24.19 -6.26
C ARG A 265 -1.16 -23.45 -6.30
N SER A 266 -0.31 -23.60 -5.27
CA SER A 266 0.94 -22.83 -5.13
C SER A 266 1.90 -22.96 -6.32
N GLU A 267 1.85 -24.08 -7.05
CA GLU A 267 2.67 -24.33 -8.24
C GLU A 267 2.23 -23.51 -9.46
N GLU A 268 1.03 -22.91 -9.43
CA GLU A 268 0.52 -22.01 -10.48
C GLU A 268 1.09 -20.58 -10.36
N SER A 269 1.79 -20.27 -9.25
CA SER A 269 2.21 -18.92 -8.90
C SER A 269 3.45 -18.44 -9.68
N ALA A 270 3.40 -17.20 -10.18
CA ALA A 270 4.56 -16.47 -10.70
C ALA A 270 5.29 -15.65 -9.63
N TYR A 271 4.78 -15.58 -8.40
CA TYR A 271 5.44 -14.82 -7.33
C TYR A 271 6.70 -15.54 -6.86
N THR A 272 7.77 -14.74 -6.70
CA THR A 272 9.07 -15.19 -6.19
C THR A 272 9.54 -14.29 -5.06
N ALA A 273 10.59 -14.69 -4.34
CA ALA A 273 11.26 -13.84 -3.35
C ALA A 273 12.27 -12.86 -3.98
N SER A 274 12.28 -12.71 -5.31
CA SER A 274 13.16 -11.76 -6.00
C SER A 274 12.79 -10.31 -5.67
N LEU A 275 13.78 -9.42 -5.70
CA LEU A 275 13.57 -7.98 -5.51
C LEU A 275 12.85 -7.36 -6.72
N GLU A 276 13.10 -7.93 -7.89
CA GLU A 276 12.64 -7.41 -9.17
C GLU A 276 11.22 -7.86 -9.47
N THR A 277 10.30 -6.90 -9.46
CA THR A 277 8.90 -7.13 -9.82
C THR A 277 8.67 -6.86 -11.31
N PRO A 278 7.79 -7.63 -11.98
CA PRO A 278 7.38 -7.34 -13.35
C PRO A 278 6.58 -6.03 -13.44
N ASP A 279 6.51 -5.45 -14.64
CA ASP A 279 5.61 -4.35 -14.97
C ASP A 279 4.73 -4.70 -16.18
N GLY A 280 3.86 -3.78 -16.61
CA GLY A 280 2.96 -4.01 -17.73
C GLY A 280 3.65 -4.22 -19.09
N LEU A 281 4.90 -3.80 -19.25
CA LEU A 281 5.69 -4.00 -20.47
C LEU A 281 6.52 -5.29 -20.42
N HIS A 282 6.84 -5.75 -19.21
CA HIS A 282 7.64 -6.94 -18.94
C HIS A 282 6.89 -7.89 -17.98
N PRO A 283 5.69 -8.39 -18.34
CA PRO A 283 4.92 -9.26 -17.47
C PRO A 283 5.55 -10.67 -17.37
N GLU A 284 5.43 -11.28 -16.19
CA GLU A 284 5.65 -12.73 -16.04
C GLU A 284 4.60 -13.53 -16.81
N ALA A 285 4.89 -14.81 -17.08
CA ALA A 285 4.03 -15.67 -17.91
C ALA A 285 2.58 -15.76 -17.40
N GLU A 286 2.37 -15.85 -16.08
CA GLU A 286 1.03 -15.87 -15.46
C GLU A 286 0.22 -14.58 -15.75
N PHE A 287 0.91 -13.45 -15.95
CA PHE A 287 0.29 -12.15 -16.19
C PHE A 287 0.17 -11.79 -17.67
N LYS A 288 0.66 -12.65 -18.59
CA LYS A 288 0.50 -12.45 -20.02
C LYS A 288 -0.91 -12.82 -20.44
N ALA A 289 -1.48 -12.01 -21.35
CA ALA A 289 -2.67 -12.45 -22.06
C ALA A 289 -2.35 -13.74 -22.83
N PRO A 290 -3.29 -14.69 -22.94
CA PRO A 290 -3.18 -15.76 -23.93
C PRO A 290 -2.91 -15.10 -25.27
N SER A 291 -1.89 -15.56 -26.01
CA SER A 291 -1.66 -15.08 -27.37
C SER A 291 -2.96 -15.28 -28.14
N THR A 292 -3.60 -14.19 -28.56
CA THR A 292 -4.71 -14.26 -29.51
C THR A 292 -4.20 -14.97 -30.75
N GLN A 293 -4.67 -16.20 -30.97
CA GLN A 293 -4.66 -16.82 -32.30
C GLN A 293 -5.59 -16.05 -33.22
#